data_AF-A0A098ECD1-F1
#
_entry.id   AF-A0A098ECD1-F1
#
_cell.length_a   1.000
_cell.length_b   1.000
_cell.length_c   1.000
_cell.angle_alpha   90.00
_cell.angle_beta   90.00
_cell.angle_gamma   90.00
#
_symmetry.space_group_name_H-M   'P 1'
#
loop_
_entity.id
_entity.type
_entity.pdbx_description
1 polymer ?
#
loop_
_entity_poly.entity_id
_entity_poly.type
_entity_poly.pdbx_seq_one_letter_code
_entity_poly.pdbx_strand_id
1 'polypeptide(L)'
;MNFLVSLQHVKNLTQKFKVKYVNMCESEIYIIHKGNEIMEKFMDEVVFVNVDDDKITFGKMFGEEKKLTGYKIVAIDLLNHRILIEKNLDL
;
A
#
# COMPACT_ATOMS: atom_id res chain seq x y z
N MET A 1 -16.87 51.97 28.56
CA MET A 1 -15.71 52.54 27.87
C MET A 1 -14.51 51.69 28.22
N ASN A 2 -14.02 50.93 27.22
CA ASN A 2 -12.70 50.30 27.05
C ASN A 2 -12.04 49.51 28.20
N PHE A 3 -11.21 48.51 27.98
CA PHE A 3 -10.90 47.51 26.93
C PHE A 3 -9.66 46.81 27.53
N LEU A 4 -9.41 45.54 27.21
CA LEU A 4 -8.14 44.81 27.42
C LEU A 4 -7.84 44.31 28.85
N VAL A 5 -8.51 43.21 29.20
CA VAL A 5 -7.88 42.18 30.04
C VAL A 5 -6.69 41.60 29.25
N SER A 6 -5.54 41.55 29.90
CA SER A 6 -4.23 41.26 29.31
C SER A 6 -4.19 39.98 28.47
N LEU A 7 -3.77 40.15 27.22
CA LEU A 7 -3.52 39.14 26.19
C LEU A 7 -2.24 38.31 26.45
N GLN A 8 -1.98 37.92 27.70
CA GLN A 8 -0.77 37.17 28.08
C GLN A 8 -1.03 35.72 28.53
N HIS A 9 -2.28 35.30 28.72
CA HIS A 9 -2.60 33.94 29.21
C HIS A 9 -3.19 32.97 28.18
N VAL A 10 -3.33 33.36 26.91
CA VAL A 10 -3.84 32.49 25.83
C VAL A 10 -2.87 32.44 24.65
N LYS A 11 -1.59 32.20 24.92
CA LYS A 11 -0.56 31.98 23.88
C LYS A 11 0.01 30.56 23.88
N ASN A 12 -0.73 29.58 24.40
CA ASN A 12 -0.17 28.25 24.68
C ASN A 12 -1.04 27.05 24.25
N LEU A 13 -1.87 27.18 23.21
CA LEU A 13 -2.70 26.07 22.71
C LEU A 13 -2.62 25.79 21.20
N THR A 14 -1.73 26.45 20.48
CA THR A 14 -1.42 26.08 19.08
C THR A 14 0.00 25.54 18.98
N GLN A 15 0.30 24.48 19.75
CA GLN A 15 1.36 23.58 19.34
C GLN A 15 0.94 22.99 17.99
N LYS A 16 1.55 23.51 16.92
CA LYS A 16 1.47 23.01 15.56
C LYS A 16 1.55 21.49 15.59
N PHE A 17 0.46 20.82 15.24
CA PHE A 17 0.48 19.40 14.91
C PHE A 17 1.45 19.21 13.74
N LYS A 18 2.69 18.83 14.05
CA LYS A 18 3.60 18.25 13.06
C LYS A 18 2.98 16.91 12.69
N VAL A 19 2.39 16.83 11.49
CA VAL A 19 1.98 15.56 10.91
C VAL A 19 3.23 14.68 10.86
N LYS A 20 3.22 13.65 11.69
CA LYS A 20 4.27 12.64 11.80
C LYS A 20 4.28 11.86 10.49
N TYR A 21 5.47 11.69 9.90
CA TYR A 21 5.72 10.98 8.63
C TYR A 21 4.82 9.74 8.51
N VAL A 22 4.02 9.68 7.45
CA VAL A 22 3.26 8.48 7.09
C VAL A 22 4.27 7.55 6.41
N ASN A 23 4.67 6.49 7.10
CA ASN A 23 5.53 5.45 6.54
C ASN A 23 4.65 4.57 5.64
N MET A 24 4.35 5.07 4.44
CA MET A 24 3.48 4.38 3.50
C MET A 24 4.30 3.30 2.79
N CYS A 25 3.87 2.04 2.93
CA CYS A 25 4.56 0.85 2.43
C CYS A 25 3.74 0.15 1.34
N GLU A 26 3.11 0.92 0.45
CA GLU A 26 2.43 0.35 -0.71
C GLU A 26 3.42 -0.45 -1.56
N SER A 27 2.89 -1.44 -2.29
CA SER A 27 3.67 -2.22 -3.25
C SER A 27 2.99 -2.31 -4.61
N GLU A 28 3.80 -2.58 -5.63
CA GLU A 28 3.37 -2.88 -6.99
C GLU A 28 3.35 -4.39 -7.23
N ILE A 29 2.33 -4.88 -7.93
CA ILE A 29 2.18 -6.29 -8.29
C ILE A 29 2.57 -6.48 -9.76
N TYR A 30 3.44 -7.44 -10.00
CA TYR A 30 3.89 -7.80 -11.34
C TYR A 30 3.63 -9.28 -11.63
N ILE A 31 3.09 -9.56 -12.81
CA ILE A 31 2.99 -10.92 -13.35
C ILE A 31 4.26 -11.23 -14.13
N ILE A 32 4.91 -12.33 -13.75
CA ILE A 32 5.99 -12.93 -14.53
C ILE A 32 5.44 -14.10 -15.36
N HIS A 33 5.79 -14.11 -16.64
CA HIS A 33 5.40 -15.17 -17.57
C HIS A 33 6.57 -16.12 -17.75
N LYS A 34 6.40 -17.43 -17.46
CA LYS A 34 7.48 -18.42 -17.61
C LYS A 34 8.03 -18.39 -19.05
N GLY A 35 9.33 -18.18 -19.17
CA GLY A 35 10.03 -18.07 -20.45
C GLY A 35 10.08 -16.66 -21.05
N ASN A 36 9.56 -15.65 -20.35
CA ASN A 36 9.68 -14.25 -20.73
C ASN A 36 10.34 -13.46 -19.60
N GLU A 37 11.38 -12.68 -19.92
CA GLU A 37 12.03 -11.77 -18.96
C GLU A 37 11.21 -10.50 -18.71
N ILE A 38 10.12 -10.31 -19.45
CA ILE A 38 9.25 -9.15 -19.33
C ILE A 38 8.27 -9.34 -18.16
N MET A 39 8.29 -8.39 -17.24
CA MET A 39 7.35 -8.28 -16.13
C MET A 39 6.17 -7.40 -16.54
N GLU A 40 4.95 -7.90 -16.39
CA GLU A 40 3.73 -7.15 -16.68
C GLU A 40 3.19 -6.53 -15.39
N LYS A 41 3.03 -5.20 -15.33
CA LYS A 41 2.42 -4.53 -14.16
C LYS A 41 0.93 -4.87 -14.12
N PHE A 42 0.50 -5.49 -13.02
CA PHE A 42 -0.89 -5.93 -12.82
C PHE A 42 -1.70 -4.94 -11.98
N MET A 43 -1.09 -4.41 -10.92
CA MET A 43 -1.73 -3.51 -9.96
C MET A 43 -0.67 -2.67 -9.23
N ASP A 44 -1.02 -1.45 -8.87
CA ASP A 44 -0.21 -0.51 -8.10
C ASP A 44 -0.89 -0.19 -6.75
N GLU A 45 -0.21 0.59 -5.91
CA GLU A 45 -0.74 1.11 -4.64
C GLU A 45 -1.39 0.03 -3.74
N VAL A 46 -0.87 -1.20 -3.79
CA VAL A 46 -1.40 -2.32 -3.02
C VAL A 46 -0.94 -2.20 -1.58
N VAL A 47 -1.88 -2.17 -0.65
CA VAL A 47 -1.62 -2.06 0.80
C VAL A 47 -1.85 -3.36 1.54
N PHE A 48 -2.59 -4.30 0.96
CA PHE A 48 -2.71 -5.65 1.53
C PHE A 48 -2.79 -6.72 0.45
N VAL A 49 -2.30 -7.90 0.82
CA VAL A 49 -2.41 -9.14 0.04
C VAL A 49 -2.92 -10.24 0.96
N ASN A 50 -3.97 -10.93 0.56
CA ASN A 50 -4.48 -12.11 1.24
C ASN A 50 -4.44 -13.32 0.30
N VAL A 51 -3.95 -14.45 0.79
CA VAL A 51 -3.88 -15.71 0.04
C VAL A 51 -4.74 -16.73 0.77
N ASP A 52 -5.75 -17.25 0.07
CA ASP A 52 -6.70 -18.23 0.57
C ASP A 52 -6.83 -19.34 -0.48
N ASP A 53 -6.31 -20.53 -0.17
CA ASP A 53 -6.14 -21.64 -1.11
C ASP A 53 -5.50 -21.24 -2.45
N ASP A 54 -6.26 -21.28 -3.55
CA ASP A 54 -5.82 -20.95 -4.92
C ASP A 54 -6.06 -19.49 -5.30
N LYS A 55 -6.59 -18.70 -4.36
CA LYS A 55 -7.06 -17.34 -4.58
C LYS A 55 -6.17 -16.32 -3.89
N ILE A 56 -5.69 -15.35 -4.67
CA ILE A 56 -4.96 -14.19 -4.17
C ILE A 56 -5.85 -12.96 -4.30
N THR A 57 -6.03 -12.22 -3.21
CA THR A 57 -6.74 -10.95 -3.17
C THR A 57 -5.76 -9.83 -2.89
N PHE A 58 -5.75 -8.81 -3.74
CA PHE A 58 -4.98 -7.58 -3.57
C PHE A 58 -5.95 -6.42 -3.32
N GLY A 59 -5.61 -5.51 -2.42
CA GLY A 59 -6.43 -4.32 -2.20
C GLY A 59 -5.62 -3.05 -2.01
N LYS A 60 -6.20 -1.94 -2.49
CA LYS A 60 -5.71 -0.57 -2.29
C LYS A 60 -6.29 0.05 -1.05
N MET A 61 -5.66 1.14 -0.58
CA MET A 61 -6.13 1.91 0.57
C MET A 61 -7.55 2.46 0.39
N PHE A 62 -7.94 2.79 -0.84
CA PHE A 62 -9.25 3.37 -1.17
C PHE A 62 -10.27 2.35 -1.69
N GLY A 63 -10.08 1.07 -1.38
CA GLY A 63 -11.11 0.04 -1.55
C GLY A 63 -11.20 -0.63 -2.92
N GLU A 64 -10.30 -0.31 -3.87
CA GLU A 64 -10.15 -1.14 -5.08
C GLU A 64 -9.56 -2.50 -4.69
N GLU A 65 -10.25 -3.58 -5.03
CA GLU A 65 -9.77 -4.96 -4.85
C GLU A 65 -9.69 -5.70 -6.19
N LYS A 66 -8.63 -6.49 -6.38
CA LYS A 66 -8.53 -7.46 -7.46
C LYS A 66 -8.29 -8.86 -6.91
N LYS A 67 -8.92 -9.85 -7.55
CA LYS A 67 -8.85 -11.27 -7.18
C LYS A 67 -8.30 -12.06 -8.35
N LEU A 68 -7.32 -12.91 -8.08
CA LEU A 68 -6.74 -13.84 -9.05
C LEU A 68 -6.85 -15.26 -8.52
N THR A 69 -7.15 -16.20 -9.42
CA THR A 69 -7.09 -17.65 -9.16
C THR A 69 -6.09 -18.31 -10.09
N GLY A 70 -5.47 -19.40 -9.65
CA GLY A 70 -4.45 -20.08 -10.45
C GLY A 70 -3.15 -19.28 -10.60
N TYR A 71 -2.84 -18.41 -9.65
CA TYR A 71 -1.54 -17.72 -9.53
C TYR A 71 -0.92 -18.02 -8.17
N LYS A 72 0.41 -17.89 -8.08
CA LYS A 72 1.15 -17.98 -6.82
C LYS A 72 2.13 -16.83 -6.69
N ILE A 73 2.42 -16.42 -5.46
CA ILE A 73 3.48 -15.46 -5.15
C ILE A 73 4.82 -16.18 -5.28
N VAL A 74 5.74 -15.61 -6.06
CA VAL A 74 7.09 -16.18 -6.26
C VAL A 74 8.17 -15.41 -5.52
N ALA A 75 7.97 -14.11 -5.31
CA ALA A 75 8.93 -13.26 -4.61
C ALA A 75 8.24 -12.02 -4.04
N ILE A 76 8.76 -11.55 -2.91
CA ILE A 76 8.39 -10.28 -2.30
C ILE A 76 9.68 -9.48 -2.12
N ASP A 77 9.80 -8.40 -2.86
CA ASP A 77 10.91 -7.46 -2.79
C ASP A 77 10.46 -6.22 -2.00
N LEU A 78 10.66 -6.27 -0.68
CA LEU A 78 10.28 -5.19 0.23
C LEU A 78 11.10 -3.93 0.03
N LEU A 79 12.35 -4.04 -0.46
CA LEU A 79 13.21 -2.88 -0.68
C LEU A 79 12.71 -2.05 -1.85
N ASN A 80 12.26 -2.73 -2.90
CA ASN A 80 11.75 -2.09 -4.10
C ASN A 80 10.23 -1.93 -4.12
N HIS A 81 9.54 -2.32 -3.04
CA HIS A 81 8.08 -2.27 -2.93
C HIS A 81 7.37 -3.06 -4.04
N ARG A 82 7.81 -4.30 -4.30
CA ARG A 82 7.26 -5.13 -5.40
C ARG A 82 6.92 -6.53 -4.93
N ILE A 83 5.81 -7.05 -5.46
CA ILE A 83 5.40 -8.45 -5.28
C ILE A 83 5.29 -9.07 -6.66
N LEU A 84 5.94 -10.22 -6.83
CA LEU A 84 5.99 -10.94 -8.08
C LEU A 84 5.08 -12.16 -7.99
N ILE A 85 4.23 -12.34 -9.00
CA ILE A 85 3.32 -13.48 -9.10
C ILE A 85 3.50 -14.21 -10.43
N GLU A 86 3.26 -15.51 -10.44
CA GLU A 86 3.30 -16.33 -11.65
C GLU A 86 2.05 -17.21 -11.74
N LYS A 87 1.66 -17.59 -12.97
CA LYS A 87 0.57 -18.54 -13.18
C LYS A 87 0.98 -19.92 -12.67
N ASN A 88 0.15 -20.51 -11.83
CA ASN A 88 0.34 -21.86 -11.33
C ASN A 88 -0.11 -22.85 -12.43
N LEU A 89 0.84 -23.62 -12.97
CA LEU A 89 0.59 -24.59 -14.06
C LEU A 89 0.16 -25.96 -13.54
N ASP A 90 0.11 -26.13 -12.21
CA ASP A 90 -0.20 -27.39 -11.54
C ASP A 90 -1.71 -27.52 -11.18
N LEU A 91 -2.57 -26.68 -11.78
CA LEU A 91 -4.03 -26.65 -11.69
C LEU A 91 -4.64 -26.84 -13.09
#